data_AF-A0A953EZG2-F1
#
_entry.id   AF-A0A953EZG2-F1
#
_cell.length_a   1.000
_cell.length_b   1.000
_cell.length_c   1.000
_cell.angle_alpha   90.00
_cell.angle_beta   90.00
_cell.angle_gamma   90.00
#
_symmetry.space_group_name_H-M   'P 1'
#
loop_
_entity.id
_entity.type
_entity.pdbx_description
1 polymer ?
#
loop_
_entity_poly.entity_id
_entity_poly.type
_entity_poly.pdbx_seq_one_letter_code
_entity_poly.pdbx_strand_id
1 'polypeptide(L)'
;MTLFAAMLLAALQSTGCAYYKFQSALESVPADALANMPRELAKTSLPDYRIEPPDVLIIEAIKVVPKAPYRIETLDVLQVQVLGALPEQPIAGSYQVQPDGNLDLGPPYGAVYVERLTIQEAVDAVQKHLDSILTESVVSISLVQSGARQQIEGEHNVGPDGKVQLGVYGAVFITGMTVAEAKLAIEEHLSQFLEKPQVSVDMYAYNSMVYYVVQQGAGQGDSIDRFPVTGNETVLDALSNINGLSNVSSKRIWVARPAPHGVGHEQMLPVDYCAIVSGAATTTNYQLMPGDRLFIAEDKLLRLNNAIAKLTAPGEQVFGFTLLGANTVRMFSFFGGGSNAFLGGGGFF
;
A
#
# COMPACT_ATOMS: atom_id res chain seq x y z
N MET A 1 30.26 -8.33 57.36
CA MET A 1 29.76 -9.56 56.70
C MET A 1 28.30 -9.90 57.02
N THR A 2 27.66 -9.26 58.00
CA THR A 2 26.25 -9.54 58.39
C THR A 2 25.21 -8.67 57.65
N LEU A 3 25.60 -7.49 57.16
CA LEU A 3 24.71 -6.61 56.38
C LEU A 3 24.46 -7.09 54.93
N PHE A 4 25.45 -7.76 54.31
CA PHE A 4 25.31 -8.30 52.95
C PHE A 4 24.38 -9.53 52.90
N ALA A 5 24.36 -10.34 53.97
CA ALA A 5 23.48 -11.50 54.07
C ALA A 5 22.00 -11.13 54.24
N ALA A 6 21.71 -10.02 54.93
CA ALA A 6 20.34 -9.53 55.09
C ALA A 6 19.76 -8.95 53.78
N MET A 7 20.61 -8.35 52.94
CA MET A 7 20.20 -7.80 51.64
C MET A 7 19.95 -8.90 50.59
N LEU A 8 20.69 -10.02 50.67
CA LEU A 8 20.48 -11.16 49.78
C LEU A 8 19.21 -11.96 50.12
N LEU A 9 18.83 -12.06 51.40
CA LEU A 9 17.60 -12.75 51.82
C LEU A 9 16.33 -11.98 51.43
N ALA A 10 16.40 -10.65 51.35
CA ALA A 10 15.29 -9.81 50.90
C ALA A 10 15.07 -9.88 49.37
N ALA A 11 16.11 -10.21 48.59
CA ALA A 11 16.02 -10.33 47.14
C ALA A 11 15.41 -11.67 46.66
N LEU A 12 15.39 -12.71 47.51
CA LEU A 12 14.82 -14.02 47.17
C LEU A 12 13.31 -14.15 47.40
N GLN A 13 12.64 -13.14 47.96
CA GLN A 13 11.20 -13.18 48.21
C GLN A 13 10.35 -12.45 47.15
N SER A 14 10.96 -11.85 46.12
CA SER A 14 10.23 -11.07 45.10
C SER A 14 10.21 -11.69 43.70
N THR A 15 10.77 -12.88 43.49
CA THR A 15 10.66 -13.63 42.22
C THR A 15 9.51 -14.64 42.26
N GLY A 16 8.35 -14.23 42.76
CA GLY A 16 7.10 -14.90 42.47
C GLY A 16 6.43 -14.18 41.32
N CYS A 17 6.14 -14.88 40.22
CA CYS A 17 5.19 -14.43 39.21
C CYS A 17 3.80 -14.32 39.87
N ALA A 18 3.58 -13.27 40.65
CA ALA A 18 2.28 -12.91 41.15
C ALA A 18 1.48 -12.37 39.96
N TYR A 19 0.50 -13.17 39.54
CA TYR A 19 -0.56 -12.79 38.61
C TYR A 19 -1.34 -11.61 39.23
N TYR A 20 -0.83 -10.39 39.05
CA TYR A 20 -1.56 -9.19 39.39
C TYR A 20 -2.67 -9.06 38.35
N LYS A 21 -3.88 -9.45 38.74
CA LYS A 21 -5.11 -9.23 38.00
C LYS A 21 -5.31 -7.70 37.95
N PHE A 22 -4.73 -7.05 36.95
CA PHE A 22 -4.88 -5.62 36.73
C PHE A 22 -6.27 -5.38 36.13
N GLN A 23 -7.25 -5.37 37.01
CA GLN A 23 -8.59 -4.88 36.73
C GLN A 23 -8.71 -3.51 37.38
N SER A 24 -8.14 -2.50 36.75
CA SER A 24 -8.35 -1.12 37.16
C SER A 24 -8.36 -0.19 35.96
N ALA A 25 -9.51 0.47 35.78
CA ALA A 25 -9.80 1.59 34.88
C ALA A 25 -9.94 1.31 33.38
N LEU A 26 -10.43 0.12 33.01
CA LEU A 26 -11.25 -0.03 31.81
C LEU A 26 -12.68 -0.12 32.30
N GLU A 27 -13.54 0.84 31.94
CA GLU A 27 -14.99 0.76 32.17
C GLU A 27 -15.43 -0.67 31.82
N SER A 28 -15.92 -1.42 32.80
CA SER A 28 -16.06 -2.87 32.65
C SER A 28 -17.08 -3.15 31.57
N VAL A 29 -16.60 -3.50 30.37
CA VAL A 29 -17.44 -4.08 29.32
C VAL A 29 -18.21 -5.21 29.98
N PRO A 30 -19.56 -5.21 29.94
CA PRO A 30 -20.35 -6.24 30.60
C PRO A 30 -19.87 -7.61 30.16
N ALA A 31 -19.71 -8.54 31.10
CA ALA A 31 -19.08 -9.84 30.84
C ALA A 31 -19.76 -10.61 29.69
N ASP A 32 -21.08 -10.43 29.54
CA ASP A 32 -21.88 -11.00 28.45
C ASP A 32 -21.48 -10.44 27.08
N ALA A 33 -21.11 -9.16 27.00
CA ALA A 33 -20.64 -8.55 25.77
C ALA A 33 -19.24 -9.06 25.37
N LEU A 34 -18.38 -9.44 26.32
CA LEU A 34 -17.08 -10.06 26.04
C LEU A 34 -17.21 -11.52 25.59
N ALA A 35 -18.24 -12.24 26.03
CA ALA A 35 -18.47 -13.64 25.70
C ALA A 35 -18.80 -13.85 24.22
N ASN A 36 -19.50 -12.90 23.60
CA ASN A 36 -19.95 -12.99 22.20
C ASN A 36 -18.99 -12.30 21.21
N MET A 37 -17.81 -11.87 21.65
CA MET A 37 -16.84 -11.21 20.76
C MET A 37 -16.19 -12.21 19.82
N PRO A 38 -15.95 -11.85 18.55
CA PRO A 38 -15.23 -12.70 17.61
C PRO A 38 -13.79 -12.95 18.07
N ARG A 39 -13.35 -14.21 18.02
CA ARG A 39 -12.05 -14.70 18.50
C ARG A 39 -11.43 -15.65 17.49
N GLU A 40 -10.18 -16.03 17.71
CA GLU A 40 -9.42 -16.96 16.85
C GLU A 40 -10.21 -18.19 16.40
N LEU A 41 -10.93 -18.87 17.30
CA LEU A 41 -11.70 -20.09 17.00
C LEU A 41 -13.16 -19.83 16.61
N ALA A 42 -13.63 -18.59 16.73
CA ALA A 42 -15.01 -18.18 16.47
C ALA A 42 -15.00 -16.81 15.81
N LYS A 43 -14.49 -16.76 14.58
CA LYS A 43 -14.41 -15.54 13.76
C LYS A 43 -15.77 -15.22 13.13
N THR A 44 -16.01 -13.94 12.89
CA THR A 44 -17.19 -13.44 12.19
C THR A 44 -16.78 -12.91 10.82
N SER A 45 -17.59 -13.17 9.80
CA SER A 45 -17.39 -12.60 8.46
C SER A 45 -17.68 -11.10 8.46
N LEU A 46 -16.84 -10.33 7.79
CA LEU A 46 -17.12 -8.91 7.52
C LEU A 46 -18.35 -8.77 6.61
N PRO A 47 -19.09 -7.66 6.70
CA PRO A 47 -20.16 -7.35 5.75
C PRO A 47 -19.59 -7.17 4.33
N ASP A 48 -20.46 -7.15 3.34
CA ASP A 48 -20.09 -6.93 1.94
C ASP A 48 -19.22 -5.67 1.81
N TYR A 49 -18.05 -5.86 1.23
CA TYR A 49 -17.06 -4.82 1.07
C TYR A 49 -17.56 -3.73 0.13
N ARG A 50 -17.38 -2.47 0.55
CA ARG A 50 -17.65 -1.29 -0.28
C ARG A 50 -16.32 -0.64 -0.62
N ILE A 51 -16.15 -0.35 -1.90
CA ILE A 51 -14.92 0.22 -2.44
C ILE A 51 -14.75 1.64 -1.90
N GLU A 52 -13.56 1.98 -1.42
CA GLU A 52 -13.22 3.29 -0.89
C GLU A 52 -11.82 3.72 -1.34
N PRO A 53 -11.53 5.03 -1.45
CA PRO A 53 -10.16 5.47 -1.70
C PRO A 53 -9.23 5.11 -0.53
N PRO A 54 -7.97 4.69 -0.74
CA PRO A 54 -7.25 4.50 -2.00
C PRO A 54 -7.11 3.01 -2.40
N ASP A 55 -8.22 2.28 -2.50
CA ASP A 55 -8.22 0.88 -2.94
C ASP A 55 -7.64 0.68 -4.34
N VAL A 56 -7.24 -0.55 -4.63
CA VAL A 56 -6.76 -0.95 -5.97
C VAL A 56 -7.64 -2.06 -6.51
N LEU A 57 -8.16 -1.84 -7.71
CA LEU A 57 -8.94 -2.80 -8.48
C LEU A 57 -8.10 -3.37 -9.60
N ILE A 58 -8.35 -4.61 -9.96
CA ILE A 58 -7.96 -5.14 -11.26
C ILE A 58 -9.18 -5.13 -12.16
N ILE A 59 -9.05 -4.51 -13.33
CA ILE A 59 -10.11 -4.42 -14.33
C ILE A 59 -9.64 -5.12 -15.58
N GLU A 60 -10.45 -6.05 -16.08
CA GLU A 60 -10.18 -6.80 -17.30
C GLU A 60 -11.28 -6.57 -18.33
N ALA A 61 -10.88 -6.24 -19.56
CA ALA A 61 -11.77 -5.98 -20.67
C ALA A 61 -12.08 -7.27 -21.44
N ILE A 62 -13.07 -8.04 -21.01
CA ILE A 62 -13.44 -9.32 -21.65
C ILE A 62 -13.96 -9.08 -23.08
N LYS A 63 -14.79 -8.05 -23.25
CA LYS A 63 -15.36 -7.70 -24.56
C LYS A 63 -15.43 -6.19 -24.71
N VAL A 64 -14.66 -5.67 -25.65
CA VAL A 64 -14.68 -4.25 -26.01
C VAL A 64 -14.77 -4.13 -27.53
N VAL A 65 -16.00 -4.14 -28.03
CA VAL A 65 -16.29 -3.94 -29.45
C VAL A 65 -16.69 -2.49 -29.64
N PRO A 66 -16.05 -1.71 -30.52
CA PRO A 66 -16.46 -0.33 -30.75
C PRO A 66 -17.89 -0.23 -31.29
N LYS A 67 -18.60 0.85 -30.95
CA LYS A 67 -19.93 1.12 -31.50
C LYS A 67 -19.86 1.41 -33.00
N ALA A 68 -20.86 0.93 -33.73
CA ALA A 68 -21.05 1.30 -35.13
C ALA A 68 -21.72 2.69 -35.24
N PRO A 69 -21.33 3.54 -36.20
CA PRO A 69 -20.25 3.34 -37.16
C PRO A 69 -18.87 3.63 -36.55
N TYR A 70 -17.97 2.65 -36.59
CA TYR A 70 -16.58 2.82 -36.15
C TYR A 70 -15.81 3.67 -37.14
N ARG A 71 -15.02 4.62 -36.62
CA ARG A 71 -14.09 5.43 -37.39
C ARG A 71 -12.68 5.00 -37.03
N ILE A 72 -11.86 4.78 -38.05
CA ILE A 72 -10.47 4.33 -37.88
C ILE A 72 -9.67 5.41 -37.15
N GLU A 73 -8.90 5.00 -36.16
CA GLU A 73 -7.99 5.85 -35.39
C GLU A 73 -6.53 5.49 -35.68
N THR A 74 -5.61 6.36 -35.27
CA THR A 74 -4.17 6.07 -35.32
C THR A 74 -3.85 4.87 -34.44
N LEU A 75 -2.85 4.08 -34.82
CA LEU A 75 -2.43 2.84 -34.14
C LEU A 75 -3.40 1.66 -34.25
N ASP A 76 -4.55 1.82 -34.92
CA ASP A 76 -5.41 0.69 -35.25
C ASP A 76 -4.69 -0.28 -36.18
N VAL A 77 -4.99 -1.57 -36.01
CA VAL A 77 -4.48 -2.63 -36.87
C VAL A 77 -5.61 -3.10 -37.78
N LEU A 78 -5.43 -2.86 -39.07
CA LEU A 78 -6.36 -3.24 -40.14
C LEU A 78 -5.82 -4.47 -40.87
N GLN A 79 -6.65 -5.48 -41.08
CA GLN A 79 -6.34 -6.55 -42.00
C GLN A 79 -6.73 -6.10 -43.40
N VAL A 80 -5.73 -5.99 -44.27
CA VAL A 80 -5.88 -5.55 -45.64
C VAL A 80 -5.55 -6.71 -46.56
N GLN A 81 -6.47 -7.02 -47.47
CA GLN A 81 -6.27 -7.99 -48.53
C GLN A 81 -6.63 -7.35 -49.86
N VAL A 82 -5.67 -7.33 -50.79
CA VAL A 82 -5.89 -6.81 -52.13
C VAL A 82 -5.66 -7.93 -53.14
N LEU A 83 -6.71 -8.29 -53.88
CA LEU A 83 -6.59 -9.13 -55.06
C LEU A 83 -6.12 -8.26 -56.24
N GLY A 84 -5.18 -8.76 -57.04
CA GLY A 84 -4.61 -8.02 -58.17
C GLY A 84 -3.36 -7.17 -57.85
N ALA A 85 -2.81 -7.29 -56.63
CA ALA A 85 -1.51 -6.73 -56.28
C ALA A 85 -0.35 -7.41 -57.04
N LEU A 86 0.80 -6.74 -57.13
CA LEU A 86 2.00 -7.27 -57.78
C LEU A 86 2.42 -8.60 -57.14
N PRO A 87 2.71 -9.66 -57.93
CA PRO A 87 3.07 -10.98 -57.39
C PRO A 87 4.30 -10.97 -56.46
N GLU A 88 5.24 -10.06 -56.74
CA GLU A 88 6.48 -9.90 -55.95
C GLU A 88 6.24 -9.19 -54.61
N GLN A 89 5.15 -8.41 -54.49
CA GLN A 89 4.79 -7.64 -53.29
C GLN A 89 3.28 -7.67 -53.07
N PRO A 90 2.72 -8.80 -52.59
CA PRO A 90 1.30 -8.92 -52.33
C PRO A 90 0.89 -8.06 -51.12
N ILE A 91 -0.25 -7.39 -51.23
CA ILE A 91 -0.85 -6.66 -50.09
C ILE A 91 -1.81 -7.62 -49.38
N ALA A 92 -1.28 -8.46 -48.50
CA ALA A 92 -2.06 -9.39 -47.70
C ALA A 92 -1.47 -9.50 -46.30
N GLY A 93 -2.12 -8.87 -45.32
CA GLY A 93 -1.62 -8.89 -43.95
C GLY A 93 -2.30 -7.89 -43.03
N SER A 94 -1.71 -7.73 -41.85
CA SER A 94 -2.11 -6.73 -40.86
C SER A 94 -1.25 -5.49 -41.02
N TYR A 95 -1.88 -4.35 -41.25
CA TYR A 95 -1.26 -3.05 -41.42
C TYR A 95 -1.69 -2.15 -40.28
N GLN A 96 -0.71 -1.47 -39.67
CA GLN A 96 -0.98 -0.52 -38.60
C GLN A 96 -1.14 0.88 -39.19
N VAL A 97 -2.17 1.59 -38.75
CA VAL A 97 -2.38 3.00 -39.09
C VAL A 97 -1.31 3.83 -38.38
N GLN A 98 -0.54 4.59 -39.16
CA GLN A 98 0.55 5.39 -38.64
C GLN A 98 0.03 6.59 -37.82
N PRO A 99 0.87 7.21 -36.97
CA PRO A 99 0.48 8.39 -36.17
C PRO A 99 0.09 9.62 -36.99
N ASP A 100 0.43 9.65 -38.29
CA ASP A 100 0.04 10.69 -39.25
C ASP A 100 -1.34 10.44 -39.89
N GLY A 101 -2.02 9.35 -39.51
CA GLY A 101 -3.32 8.95 -40.02
C GLY A 101 -3.27 8.17 -41.33
N ASN A 102 -2.07 7.86 -41.83
CA ASN A 102 -1.89 7.14 -43.08
C ASN A 102 -1.73 5.63 -42.87
N LEU A 103 -2.25 4.86 -43.82
CA LEU A 103 -2.05 3.43 -43.97
C LEU A 103 -1.01 3.22 -45.08
N ASP A 104 0.18 2.79 -44.71
CA ASP A 104 1.26 2.49 -45.65
C ASP A 104 1.11 1.08 -46.22
N LEU A 105 0.92 1.00 -47.54
CA LEU A 105 0.73 -0.25 -48.26
C LEU A 105 2.04 -0.80 -48.83
N GLY A 106 3.16 -0.11 -48.60
CA GLY A 106 4.50 -0.47 -49.03
C GLY A 106 5.04 0.41 -50.17
N PRO A 107 6.34 0.28 -50.49
CA PRO A 107 7.03 1.17 -51.42
C PRO A 107 6.40 1.34 -52.82
N PRO A 108 5.88 0.29 -53.49
CA PRO A 108 5.32 0.45 -54.84
C PRO A 108 3.90 1.02 -54.84
N TYR A 109 3.22 1.03 -53.70
CA TYR A 109 1.82 1.44 -53.58
C TYR A 109 1.65 2.77 -52.84
N GLY A 110 2.59 3.12 -51.95
CA GLY A 110 2.55 4.34 -51.15
C GLY A 110 1.59 4.24 -49.96
N ALA A 111 1.20 5.41 -49.44
CA ALA A 111 0.36 5.51 -48.24
C ALA A 111 -0.97 6.21 -48.54
N VAL A 112 -2.03 5.80 -47.84
CA VAL A 112 -3.40 6.32 -48.00
C VAL A 112 -3.93 6.83 -46.67
N TYR A 113 -4.46 8.05 -46.64
CA TYR A 113 -5.06 8.61 -45.42
C TYR A 113 -6.38 7.91 -45.09
N VAL A 114 -6.45 7.29 -43.91
CA VAL A 114 -7.62 6.51 -43.45
C VAL A 114 -8.19 6.97 -42.11
N GLU A 115 -7.53 7.91 -41.42
CA GLU A 115 -8.01 8.43 -40.13
C GLU A 115 -9.42 9.03 -40.26
N ARG A 116 -10.27 8.72 -39.27
CA ARG A 116 -11.68 9.15 -39.15
C ARG A 116 -12.62 8.61 -40.22
N LEU A 117 -12.13 7.85 -41.19
CA LEU A 117 -12.97 7.15 -42.16
C LEU A 117 -13.62 5.94 -41.51
N THR A 118 -14.83 5.62 -41.94
CA THR A 118 -15.43 4.31 -41.65
C THR A 118 -14.70 3.22 -42.44
N ILE A 119 -14.85 1.95 -42.04
CA ILE A 119 -14.26 0.83 -42.77
C ILE A 119 -14.66 0.84 -44.26
N GLN A 120 -15.92 1.15 -44.56
CA GLN A 120 -16.40 1.22 -45.94
C GLN A 120 -15.76 2.38 -46.72
N GLU A 121 -15.71 3.57 -46.13
CA GLU A 121 -15.05 4.74 -46.76
C GLU A 121 -13.55 4.51 -46.96
N ALA A 122 -12.89 3.79 -46.04
CA ALA A 122 -11.49 3.43 -46.15
C ALA A 122 -11.25 2.41 -47.27
N VAL A 123 -12.14 1.43 -47.45
CA VAL A 123 -12.10 0.51 -48.61
C VAL A 123 -12.19 1.32 -49.90
N ASP A 124 -13.14 2.25 -50.00
CA ASP A 124 -13.33 3.07 -51.20
C ASP A 124 -12.12 3.99 -51.47
N ALA A 125 -11.53 4.56 -50.42
CA ALA A 125 -10.35 5.43 -50.51
C ALA A 125 -9.10 4.65 -50.98
N VAL A 126 -8.86 3.47 -50.41
CA VAL A 126 -7.73 2.60 -50.78
C VAL A 126 -7.93 2.02 -52.17
N GLN A 127 -9.14 1.59 -52.52
CA GLN A 127 -9.51 1.11 -53.85
C GLN A 127 -9.22 2.18 -54.90
N LYS A 128 -9.70 3.41 -54.69
CA LYS A 128 -9.47 4.54 -55.60
C LYS A 128 -7.98 4.87 -55.78
N HIS A 129 -7.19 4.74 -54.72
CA HIS A 129 -5.74 4.95 -54.78
C HIS A 129 -5.06 3.86 -55.62
N LEU A 130 -5.42 2.59 -55.39
CA LEU A 130 -4.82 1.45 -56.08
C LEU A 130 -5.24 1.33 -57.55
N ASP A 131 -6.45 1.76 -57.92
CA ASP A 131 -6.91 1.78 -59.33
C ASP A 131 -6.08 2.71 -60.23
N SER A 132 -5.36 3.67 -59.65
CA SER A 132 -4.42 4.51 -60.41
C SER A 132 -3.10 3.81 -60.75
N ILE A 133 -2.80 2.71 -60.06
CA ILE A 133 -1.53 1.97 -60.12
C ILE A 133 -1.75 0.57 -60.74
N LEU A 134 -2.88 -0.07 -60.45
CA LEU A 134 -3.22 -1.44 -60.81
C LEU A 134 -4.45 -1.47 -61.73
N THR A 135 -4.51 -2.44 -62.65
CA THR A 135 -5.55 -2.50 -63.68
C THR A 135 -6.85 -3.19 -63.22
N GLU A 136 -6.77 -4.14 -62.29
CA GLU A 136 -7.91 -4.86 -61.71
C GLU A 136 -7.63 -5.16 -60.24
N SER A 137 -7.90 -4.19 -59.36
CA SER A 137 -7.70 -4.37 -57.91
C SER A 137 -9.03 -4.59 -57.19
N VAL A 138 -9.07 -5.47 -56.19
CA VAL A 138 -10.23 -5.61 -55.29
C VAL A 138 -9.72 -5.59 -53.85
N VAL A 139 -10.15 -4.58 -53.10
CA VAL A 139 -9.71 -4.34 -51.72
C VAL A 139 -10.73 -4.85 -50.71
N SER A 140 -10.25 -5.55 -49.69
CA SER A 140 -11.01 -5.91 -48.49
C SER A 140 -10.25 -5.43 -47.26
N ILE A 141 -10.93 -4.68 -46.38
CA ILE A 141 -10.38 -4.17 -45.12
C ILE A 141 -11.29 -4.60 -43.97
N SER A 142 -10.70 -5.11 -42.89
CA SER A 142 -11.38 -5.39 -41.63
C SER A 142 -10.54 -4.92 -40.44
N LEU A 143 -11.19 -4.49 -39.36
CA LEU A 143 -10.51 -4.10 -38.12
C LEU A 143 -10.12 -5.34 -37.32
N VAL A 144 -8.83 -5.53 -37.04
CA VAL A 144 -8.33 -6.65 -36.23
C VAL A 144 -8.28 -6.25 -34.76
N GLN A 145 -7.67 -5.09 -34.49
CA GLN A 145 -7.44 -4.60 -33.14
C GLN A 145 -7.57 -3.08 -33.13
N SER A 146 -8.37 -2.56 -32.20
CA SER A 146 -8.39 -1.14 -31.89
C SER A 146 -7.26 -0.80 -30.92
N GLY A 147 -6.57 0.33 -31.15
CA GLY A 147 -5.49 0.79 -30.25
C GLY A 147 -5.96 1.06 -28.82
N ALA A 148 -7.24 1.43 -28.65
CA ALA A 148 -7.83 1.81 -27.36
C ALA A 148 -7.97 0.65 -26.33
N ARG A 149 -7.85 -0.61 -26.75
CA ARG A 149 -8.01 -1.80 -25.89
C ARG A 149 -7.06 -1.83 -24.69
N GLN A 150 -5.81 -1.40 -24.90
CA GLN A 150 -4.73 -1.61 -23.94
C GLN A 150 -4.86 -0.74 -22.67
N GLN A 151 -5.71 0.29 -22.67
CA GLN A 151 -5.75 1.26 -21.57
C GLN A 151 -6.76 0.94 -20.47
N ILE A 152 -7.63 -0.07 -20.66
CA ILE A 152 -8.63 -0.48 -19.65
C ILE A 152 -8.14 -1.67 -18.82
N GLU A 153 -7.16 -2.43 -19.31
CA GLU A 153 -6.71 -3.66 -18.67
C GLU A 153 -5.63 -3.37 -17.61
N GLY A 154 -5.77 -3.97 -16.43
CA GLY A 154 -4.75 -4.00 -15.39
C GLY A 154 -5.19 -3.38 -14.06
N GLU A 155 -4.20 -2.93 -13.28
CA GLU A 155 -4.39 -2.35 -11.96
C GLU A 155 -4.85 -0.89 -12.04
N HIS A 156 -5.90 -0.57 -11.29
CA HIS A 156 -6.58 0.71 -11.27
C HIS A 156 -6.76 1.19 -9.83
N ASN A 157 -6.14 2.32 -9.51
CA ASN A 157 -6.27 2.94 -8.19
C ASN A 157 -7.55 3.78 -8.12
N VAL A 158 -8.25 3.68 -7.00
CA VAL A 158 -9.39 4.56 -6.70
C VAL A 158 -8.86 5.90 -6.22
N GLY A 159 -9.14 6.96 -6.98
CA GLY A 159 -8.73 8.32 -6.66
C GLY A 159 -9.43 8.88 -5.42
N PRO A 160 -8.89 9.96 -4.83
CA PRO A 160 -9.51 10.63 -3.68
C PRO A 160 -10.87 11.30 -4.02
N ASP A 161 -11.15 11.50 -5.30
CA ASP A 161 -12.45 11.90 -5.83
C ASP A 161 -13.46 10.74 -5.92
N GLY A 162 -13.02 9.54 -5.55
CA GLY A 162 -13.80 8.31 -5.52
C GLY A 162 -14.01 7.64 -6.87
N LYS A 163 -13.21 8.03 -7.87
CA LYS A 163 -13.32 7.54 -9.24
C LYS A 163 -12.15 6.65 -9.63
N VAL A 164 -12.40 5.78 -10.62
CA VAL A 164 -11.38 5.01 -11.33
C VAL A 164 -11.25 5.52 -12.75
N GLN A 165 -10.01 5.71 -13.19
CA GLN A 165 -9.67 6.19 -14.52
C GLN A 165 -9.60 5.02 -15.52
N LEU A 166 -10.44 5.02 -16.55
CA LEU A 166 -10.48 4.00 -17.61
C LEU A 166 -9.80 4.49 -18.90
N GLY A 167 -8.66 5.18 -18.76
CA GLY A 167 -7.91 5.70 -19.90
C GLY A 167 -8.68 6.74 -20.73
N VAL A 168 -8.72 6.55 -22.06
CA VAL A 168 -9.46 7.38 -23.03
C VAL A 168 -10.96 7.44 -22.77
N TYR A 169 -11.52 6.46 -22.06
CA TYR A 169 -12.94 6.41 -21.77
C TYR A 169 -13.34 7.30 -20.59
N GLY A 170 -12.40 7.98 -19.92
CA GLY A 170 -12.67 8.89 -18.82
C GLY A 170 -12.65 8.20 -17.46
N ALA A 171 -13.45 8.69 -16.50
CA ALA A 171 -13.43 8.20 -15.13
C ALA A 171 -14.85 7.87 -14.61
N VAL A 172 -14.96 6.82 -13.81
CA VAL A 172 -16.23 6.32 -13.25
C VAL A 172 -16.20 6.39 -11.74
N PHE A 173 -17.24 6.95 -11.13
CA PHE A 173 -17.38 6.99 -9.67
C PHE A 173 -17.83 5.62 -9.15
N ILE A 174 -17.08 5.07 -8.22
CA ILE A 174 -17.32 3.72 -7.67
C ILE A 174 -17.26 3.66 -6.14
N THR A 175 -16.96 4.78 -5.48
CA THR A 175 -16.88 4.80 -4.01
C THR A 175 -18.22 4.49 -3.37
N GLY A 176 -18.19 3.65 -2.35
CA GLY A 176 -19.37 3.14 -1.67
C GLY A 176 -20.09 2.02 -2.42
N MET A 177 -19.68 1.65 -3.64
CA MET A 177 -20.24 0.53 -4.38
C MET A 177 -19.60 -0.78 -3.97
N THR A 178 -20.35 -1.88 -4.07
CA THR A 178 -19.76 -3.22 -4.06
C THR A 178 -19.04 -3.50 -5.38
N VAL A 179 -18.19 -4.53 -5.42
CA VAL A 179 -17.49 -4.93 -6.65
C VAL A 179 -18.47 -5.24 -7.79
N ALA A 180 -19.60 -5.89 -7.48
CA ALA A 180 -20.65 -6.19 -8.46
C ALA A 180 -21.36 -4.93 -8.98
N GLU A 181 -21.64 -3.96 -8.10
CA GLU A 181 -22.22 -2.67 -8.48
C GLU A 181 -21.24 -1.85 -9.32
N ALA A 182 -19.96 -1.82 -8.93
CA ALA A 182 -18.90 -1.12 -9.67
C ALA A 182 -18.72 -1.71 -11.07
N LYS A 183 -18.78 -3.03 -11.22
CA LYS A 183 -18.80 -3.69 -12.53
C LYS A 183 -19.92 -3.14 -13.41
N LEU A 184 -21.16 -3.09 -12.90
CA LEU A 184 -22.30 -2.60 -13.67
C LEU A 184 -22.14 -1.12 -14.04
N ALA A 185 -21.66 -0.29 -13.10
CA ALA A 185 -21.41 1.13 -13.35
C ALA A 185 -20.33 1.35 -14.44
N ILE A 186 -19.27 0.53 -14.43
CA ILE A 186 -18.21 0.57 -15.44
C ILE A 186 -18.75 0.11 -16.80
N GLU A 187 -19.52 -0.99 -16.85
CA GLU A 187 -20.15 -1.47 -18.09
C GLU A 187 -21.11 -0.43 -18.68
N GLU A 188 -21.92 0.23 -17.84
CA GLU A 188 -22.83 1.29 -18.24
C GLU A 188 -22.09 2.49 -18.82
N HIS A 189 -21.01 2.93 -18.18
CA HIS A 189 -20.19 4.03 -18.67
C HIS A 189 -19.51 3.68 -20.01
N LEU A 190 -18.90 2.50 -20.09
CA LEU A 190 -18.26 2.00 -21.31
C LEU A 190 -19.27 1.79 -22.44
N SER A 191 -20.54 1.52 -22.12
CA SER A 191 -21.59 1.36 -23.12
C SER A 191 -21.82 2.63 -23.94
N GLN A 192 -21.38 3.82 -23.50
CA GLN A 192 -21.47 5.04 -24.30
C GLN A 192 -20.55 4.98 -25.53
N PHE A 193 -19.43 4.26 -25.42
CA PHE A 193 -18.37 4.19 -26.43
C PHE A 193 -18.30 2.82 -27.13
N LEU A 194 -18.70 1.75 -26.44
CA LEU A 194 -18.57 0.37 -26.86
C LEU A 194 -19.93 -0.33 -26.99
N GLU A 195 -20.01 -1.28 -27.92
CA GLU A 195 -21.19 -2.10 -28.18
C GLU A 195 -21.19 -3.33 -27.26
N LYS A 196 -22.11 -3.32 -26.29
CA LYS A 196 -22.27 -4.38 -25.27
C LYS A 196 -20.93 -4.78 -24.62
N PRO A 197 -20.27 -3.83 -23.93
CA PRO A 197 -19.01 -4.13 -23.25
C PRO A 197 -19.22 -5.15 -22.14
N GLN A 198 -18.22 -5.98 -21.88
CA GLN A 198 -18.19 -6.89 -20.74
C GLN A 198 -16.84 -6.73 -20.03
N VAL A 199 -16.90 -6.55 -18.71
CA VAL A 199 -15.69 -6.37 -17.89
C VAL A 199 -15.69 -7.33 -16.69
N SER A 200 -14.51 -7.73 -16.26
CA SER A 200 -14.29 -8.28 -14.91
C SER A 200 -13.73 -7.19 -14.03
N VAL A 201 -14.20 -7.11 -12.79
CA VAL A 201 -13.68 -6.20 -11.77
C VAL A 201 -13.44 -7.04 -10.54
N ASP A 202 -12.21 -7.05 -10.05
CA ASP A 202 -11.83 -7.74 -8.84
C ASP A 202 -10.98 -6.82 -7.96
N MET A 203 -10.96 -7.07 -6.65
CA MET A 203 -10.10 -6.32 -5.73
C MET A 203 -8.68 -6.83 -5.84
N TYR A 204 -7.73 -5.94 -6.14
CA TYR A 204 -6.31 -6.25 -6.08
C TYR A 204 -5.74 -6.02 -4.68
N ALA A 205 -6.08 -4.87 -4.07
CA ALA A 205 -5.65 -4.53 -2.71
C ALA A 205 -6.72 -3.73 -1.95
N TYR A 206 -6.97 -4.17 -0.72
CA TYR A 206 -7.88 -3.54 0.24
C TYR A 206 -7.11 -2.51 1.08
N ASN A 207 -7.05 -1.26 0.63
CA ASN A 207 -6.24 -0.21 1.26
C ASN A 207 -7.04 0.72 2.17
N SER A 208 -8.37 0.70 2.08
CA SER A 208 -9.26 1.53 2.89
C SER A 208 -9.55 0.94 4.27
N MET A 209 -9.68 -0.39 4.36
CA MET A 209 -9.92 -1.10 5.64
C MET A 209 -8.62 -1.43 6.35
N VAL A 210 -8.33 -0.67 7.41
CA VAL A 210 -7.08 -0.81 8.17
C VAL A 210 -7.32 -0.93 9.67
N TYR A 211 -6.39 -1.59 10.36
CA TYR A 211 -6.24 -1.52 11.80
C TYR A 211 -4.89 -0.88 12.15
N TYR A 212 -4.79 -0.39 13.38
CA TYR A 212 -3.60 0.32 13.86
C TYR A 212 -2.97 -0.44 15.02
N VAL A 213 -1.65 -0.51 15.02
CA VAL A 213 -0.86 -0.98 16.16
C VAL A 213 -0.13 0.22 16.73
N VAL A 214 -0.39 0.52 18.01
CA VAL A 214 0.18 1.67 18.72
C VAL A 214 1.09 1.14 19.82
N GLN A 215 2.38 1.44 19.74
CA GLN A 215 3.34 1.08 20.79
C GLN A 215 3.84 2.33 21.48
N GLN A 216 3.73 2.36 22.81
CA GLN A 216 4.31 3.46 23.58
C GLN A 216 5.81 3.27 23.76
N GLY A 217 6.61 4.27 23.38
CA GLY A 217 8.08 4.21 23.42
C GLY A 217 8.71 4.71 24.71
N ALA A 218 8.05 4.56 25.86
CA ALA A 218 8.63 4.86 27.19
C ALA A 218 9.19 6.29 27.32
N GLY A 219 8.50 7.30 26.77
CA GLY A 219 8.94 8.70 26.80
C GLY A 219 9.87 9.15 25.66
N GLN A 220 10.16 8.28 24.70
CA GLN A 220 10.93 8.59 23.48
C GLN A 220 10.05 8.86 22.24
N GLY A 221 8.72 8.86 22.42
CA GLY A 221 7.73 8.96 21.33
C GLY A 221 6.96 7.65 21.18
N ASP A 222 5.78 7.69 20.59
CA ASP A 222 4.95 6.51 20.33
C ASP A 222 5.08 6.13 18.86
N SER A 223 5.15 4.82 18.55
CA SER A 223 5.09 4.30 17.19
C SER A 223 3.66 3.92 16.83
N ILE A 224 3.26 4.23 15.60
CA ILE A 224 1.94 3.89 15.07
C ILE A 224 2.15 3.23 13.71
N ASP A 225 1.83 1.95 13.64
CA ASP A 225 1.88 1.16 12.42
C ASP A 225 0.46 0.88 11.92
N ARG A 226 0.29 0.94 10.59
CA ARG A 226 -1.00 0.73 9.92
C ARG A 226 -0.93 -0.52 9.05
N PHE A 227 -1.91 -1.41 9.21
CA PHE A 227 -1.99 -2.66 8.47
C PHE A 227 -3.39 -2.87 7.86
N PRO A 228 -3.50 -3.49 6.66
CA PRO A 228 -4.79 -3.79 6.05
C PRO A 228 -5.52 -4.92 6.79
N VAL A 229 -6.85 -4.89 6.77
CA VAL A 229 -7.73 -5.95 7.30
C VAL A 229 -8.33 -6.73 6.13
N THR A 230 -8.06 -8.03 6.05
CA THR A 230 -8.66 -8.97 5.07
C THR A 230 -9.78 -9.81 5.69
N GLY A 231 -10.02 -9.68 6.99
CA GLY A 231 -11.16 -10.24 7.72
C GLY A 231 -10.82 -11.45 8.56
N ASN A 232 -9.56 -11.90 8.62
CA ASN A 232 -9.15 -13.06 9.40
C ASN A 232 -8.07 -12.75 10.44
N GLU A 233 -7.64 -11.50 10.53
CA GLU A 233 -6.57 -11.04 11.41
C GLU A 233 -6.98 -11.15 12.87
N THR A 234 -6.05 -11.64 13.68
CA THR A 234 -6.17 -11.71 15.14
C THR A 234 -5.14 -10.81 15.83
N VAL A 235 -5.27 -10.63 17.14
CA VAL A 235 -4.28 -9.90 17.93
C VAL A 235 -2.88 -10.49 17.78
N LEU A 236 -2.77 -11.83 17.71
CA LEU A 236 -1.49 -12.50 17.52
C LEU A 236 -0.88 -12.19 16.12
N ASP A 237 -1.70 -12.09 15.08
CA ASP A 237 -1.25 -11.72 13.74
C ASP A 237 -0.77 -10.26 13.68
N ALA A 238 -1.46 -9.36 14.38
CA ALA A 238 -1.00 -7.98 14.51
C ALA A 238 0.35 -7.89 15.24
N LEU A 239 0.56 -8.70 16.27
CA LEU A 239 1.83 -8.78 16.99
C LEU A 239 2.95 -9.40 16.14
N SER A 240 2.64 -10.36 15.26
CA SER A 240 3.63 -10.94 14.37
C SER A 240 4.08 -9.94 13.29
N ASN A 241 3.17 -9.12 12.77
CA ASN A 241 3.47 -8.08 11.79
C ASN A 241 4.45 -7.01 12.30
N ILE A 242 4.48 -6.75 13.61
CA ILE A 242 5.43 -5.81 14.26
C ILE A 242 6.68 -6.51 14.81
N ASN A 243 6.92 -7.79 14.46
CA ASN A 243 8.02 -8.62 14.97
C ASN A 243 7.99 -8.84 16.51
N GLY A 244 6.80 -8.83 17.11
CA GLY A 244 6.61 -9.02 18.54
C GLY A 244 6.68 -7.74 19.38
N LEU A 245 6.88 -7.88 20.69
CA LEU A 245 6.94 -6.75 21.62
C LEU A 245 8.33 -6.12 21.60
N SER A 246 8.38 -4.79 21.57
CA SER A 246 9.64 -4.06 21.67
C SER A 246 10.26 -4.17 23.08
N ASN A 247 11.57 -3.93 23.20
CA ASN A 247 12.27 -3.94 24.49
C ASN A 247 11.79 -2.87 25.48
N VAL A 248 11.09 -1.84 24.99
CA VAL A 248 10.52 -0.75 25.82
C VAL A 248 9.05 -0.98 26.18
N SER A 249 8.43 -2.01 25.59
CA SER A 249 7.03 -2.36 25.80
C SER A 249 6.84 -3.25 27.03
N SER A 250 5.76 -3.01 27.76
CA SER A 250 5.25 -3.92 28.78
C SER A 250 4.38 -5.03 28.15
N LYS A 251 3.99 -6.02 28.97
CA LYS A 251 3.02 -7.06 28.57
C LYS A 251 1.56 -6.62 28.66
N ARG A 252 1.30 -5.33 28.92
CA ARG A 252 -0.05 -4.79 29.07
C ARG A 252 -0.56 -4.33 27.70
N ILE A 253 -1.48 -5.11 27.14
CA ILE A 253 -2.01 -4.94 25.79
C ILE A 253 -3.54 -4.90 25.86
N TRP A 254 -4.16 -4.08 25.03
CA TRP A 254 -5.61 -4.09 24.84
C TRP A 254 -5.98 -3.67 23.41
N VAL A 255 -7.13 -4.12 22.94
CA VAL A 255 -7.73 -3.62 21.69
C VAL A 255 -8.74 -2.54 22.07
N ALA A 256 -8.56 -1.35 21.51
CA ALA A 256 -9.54 -0.28 21.56
C ALA A 256 -10.37 -0.32 20.27
N ARG A 257 -11.62 -0.78 20.39
CA ARG A 257 -12.57 -0.87 19.28
C ARG A 257 -13.45 0.38 19.24
N PRO A 258 -13.45 1.13 18.11
CA PRO A 258 -14.28 2.31 17.99
C PRO A 258 -15.76 1.95 18.00
N ALA A 259 -16.57 2.74 18.71
CA ALA A 259 -18.02 2.62 18.65
C ALA A 259 -18.56 3.28 17.35
N PRO A 260 -19.68 2.78 16.80
CA PRO A 260 -20.38 3.48 15.72
C PRO A 260 -20.72 4.92 16.10
N HIS A 261 -20.68 5.83 15.12
CA HIS A 261 -20.91 7.26 15.35
C HIS A 261 -22.22 7.53 16.10
N GLY A 262 -22.14 8.29 17.20
CA GLY A 262 -23.30 8.81 17.93
C GLY A 262 -23.99 7.85 18.91
N VAL A 263 -23.51 6.61 19.05
CA VAL A 263 -24.12 5.61 19.95
C VAL A 263 -23.03 4.72 20.57
N GLY A 264 -22.62 5.07 21.79
CA GLY A 264 -21.79 4.20 22.65
C GLY A 264 -20.43 4.77 23.02
N HIS A 265 -19.80 4.11 23.99
CA HIS A 265 -18.40 4.33 24.37
C HIS A 265 -17.49 3.37 23.60
N GLU A 266 -16.24 3.76 23.40
CA GLU A 266 -15.19 2.87 22.90
C GLU A 266 -15.10 1.58 23.72
N GLN A 267 -14.96 0.45 23.05
CA GLN A 267 -14.88 -0.85 23.71
C GLN A 267 -13.42 -1.21 23.90
N MET A 268 -13.01 -1.39 25.15
CA MET A 268 -11.64 -1.74 25.52
C MET A 268 -11.57 -3.22 25.88
N LEU A 269 -10.89 -3.99 25.04
CA LEU A 269 -10.77 -5.44 25.17
C LEU A 269 -9.38 -5.79 25.73
N PRO A 270 -9.26 -6.25 26.98
CA PRO A 270 -7.98 -6.62 27.55
C PRO A 270 -7.41 -7.87 26.87
N VAL A 271 -6.12 -7.83 26.53
CA VAL A 271 -5.42 -8.95 25.89
C VAL A 271 -4.42 -9.54 26.87
N ASP A 272 -4.48 -10.85 27.09
CA ASP A 272 -3.48 -11.58 27.88
C ASP A 272 -2.40 -12.15 26.96
N TYR A 273 -1.33 -11.38 26.77
CA TYR A 273 -0.19 -11.75 25.94
C TYR A 273 0.46 -13.07 26.36
N CYS A 274 0.65 -13.30 27.66
CA CYS A 274 1.31 -14.50 28.17
C CYS A 274 0.46 -15.74 27.90
N ALA A 275 -0.86 -15.64 28.14
CA ALA A 275 -1.77 -16.75 27.90
C ALA A 275 -1.82 -17.12 26.41
N ILE A 276 -1.82 -16.14 25.51
CA ILE A 276 -1.83 -16.38 24.06
C ILE A 276 -0.50 -17.00 23.60
N VAL A 277 0.63 -16.35 23.88
CA VAL A 277 1.94 -16.74 23.32
C VAL A 277 2.53 -17.97 23.99
N SER A 278 2.44 -18.07 25.32
CA SER A 278 3.03 -19.19 26.08
C SER A 278 2.05 -20.32 26.34
N GLY A 279 0.75 -20.02 26.47
CA GLY A 279 -0.28 -20.98 26.86
C GLY A 279 -1.20 -21.43 25.72
N ALA A 280 -1.04 -20.91 24.50
CA ALA A 280 -1.93 -21.12 23.36
C ALA A 280 -3.41 -20.84 23.68
N ALA A 281 -3.69 -19.94 24.64
CA ALA A 281 -5.04 -19.61 25.05
C ALA A 281 -5.68 -18.66 24.03
N THR A 282 -6.77 -19.10 23.41
CA THR A 282 -7.50 -18.33 22.38
C THR A 282 -8.56 -17.38 22.97
N THR A 283 -8.65 -17.30 24.30
CA THR A 283 -9.71 -16.59 25.02
C THR A 283 -9.68 -15.08 24.80
N THR A 284 -8.47 -14.50 24.73
CA THR A 284 -8.26 -13.06 24.50
C THR A 284 -7.56 -12.76 23.17
N ASN A 285 -7.42 -13.78 22.31
CA ASN A 285 -6.97 -13.60 20.93
C ASN A 285 -8.16 -13.19 20.05
N TYR A 286 -8.56 -11.92 20.19
CA TYR A 286 -9.70 -11.36 19.47
C TYR A 286 -9.40 -11.22 17.98
N GLN A 287 -10.44 -11.35 17.16
CA GLN A 287 -10.37 -10.96 15.75
C GLN A 287 -10.40 -9.42 15.65
N LEU A 288 -9.50 -8.87 14.85
CA LEU A 288 -9.39 -7.44 14.61
C LEU A 288 -10.36 -7.02 13.52
N MET A 289 -11.01 -5.87 13.74
CA MET A 289 -11.98 -5.28 12.83
C MET A 289 -11.42 -3.97 12.25
N PRO A 290 -11.93 -3.50 11.09
CA PRO A 290 -11.53 -2.21 10.54
C PRO A 290 -11.69 -1.08 11.55
N GLY A 291 -10.64 -0.28 11.73
CA GLY A 291 -10.58 0.82 12.68
C GLY A 291 -10.15 0.44 14.12
N ASP A 292 -9.97 -0.85 14.42
CA ASP A 292 -9.45 -1.28 15.72
C ASP A 292 -8.02 -0.74 15.95
N ARG A 293 -7.72 -0.44 17.22
CA ARG A 293 -6.39 -0.01 17.65
C ARG A 293 -5.85 -1.00 18.67
N LEU A 294 -4.82 -1.73 18.32
CA LEU A 294 -4.09 -2.59 19.24
C LEU A 294 -3.06 -1.72 19.98
N PHE A 295 -3.29 -1.49 21.27
CA PHE A 295 -2.42 -0.65 22.08
C PHE A 295 -1.49 -1.49 22.95
N ILE A 296 -0.20 -1.17 22.88
CA ILE A 296 0.87 -1.81 23.64
C ILE A 296 1.49 -0.78 24.57
N ALA A 297 1.25 -0.92 25.87
CA ALA A 297 1.73 0.06 26.84
C ALA A 297 3.23 -0.07 27.12
N GLU A 298 3.84 1.06 27.48
CA GLU A 298 5.24 1.16 27.88
C GLU A 298 5.54 0.44 29.21
N ASP A 299 6.81 0.03 29.39
CA ASP A 299 7.31 -0.35 30.71
C ASP A 299 7.54 0.91 31.57
N LYS A 300 6.90 0.94 32.75
CA LYS A 300 6.96 2.07 33.68
C LYS A 300 8.37 2.33 34.21
N LEU A 301 9.17 1.30 34.41
CA LEU A 301 10.55 1.44 34.91
C LEU A 301 11.44 2.06 33.85
N LEU A 302 11.30 1.63 32.60
CA LEU A 302 12.05 2.20 31.48
C LEU A 302 11.64 3.65 31.22
N ARG A 303 10.34 3.97 31.32
CA ARG A 303 9.87 5.36 31.24
C ARG A 303 10.46 6.24 32.32
N LEU A 304 10.51 5.76 33.56
CA LEU A 304 11.12 6.51 34.66
C LEU A 304 12.61 6.77 34.39
N ASN A 305 13.34 5.75 33.95
CA ASN A 305 14.76 5.89 33.61
C ASN A 305 14.96 6.92 32.49
N ASN A 306 14.16 6.84 31.42
CA ASN A 306 14.21 7.79 30.32
C ASN A 306 13.84 9.22 30.75
N ALA A 307 12.88 9.37 31.67
CA ALA A 307 12.50 10.66 32.21
C ALA A 307 13.63 11.29 33.05
N ILE A 308 14.32 10.47 33.86
CA ILE A 308 15.50 10.91 34.63
C ILE A 308 16.62 11.32 33.66
N ALA A 309 16.94 10.48 32.68
CA ALA A 309 17.95 10.77 31.68
C ALA A 309 17.65 12.07 30.90
N LYS A 310 16.38 12.29 30.54
CA LYS A 310 15.95 13.52 29.87
C LYS A 310 16.12 14.77 30.74
N LEU A 311 15.92 14.63 32.06
CA LEU A 311 16.11 15.72 33.02
C LEU A 311 17.59 16.03 33.25
N THR A 312 18.45 15.01 33.31
CA THR A 312 19.90 15.16 33.58
C THR A 312 20.73 15.47 32.33
N ALA A 313 20.22 15.18 31.13
CA ALA A 313 20.93 15.37 29.86
C ALA A 313 21.55 16.76 29.64
N PRO A 314 20.90 17.90 29.98
CA PRO A 314 21.52 19.22 29.80
C PRO A 314 22.71 19.45 30.72
N GLY A 315 22.68 18.88 31.94
CA GLY A 315 23.77 19.01 32.91
C GLY A 315 25.02 18.26 32.46
N GLU A 316 24.86 17.02 31.98
CA GLU A 316 25.96 16.20 31.47
C GLU A 316 26.67 16.83 30.26
N GLN A 317 25.94 17.53 29.39
CA GLN A 317 26.53 18.26 28.25
C GLN A 317 27.44 19.42 28.69
N VAL A 318 27.08 20.12 29.78
CA VAL A 318 27.89 21.22 30.35
C VAL A 318 29.10 20.67 31.12
N PHE A 319 28.93 19.59 31.88
CA PHE A 319 30.04 18.94 32.58
C PHE A 319 31.05 18.29 31.62
N GLY A 320 30.60 17.72 30.50
CA GLY A 320 31.48 17.22 29.43
C GLY A 320 32.32 18.33 28.77
N PHE A 321 31.71 19.50 28.51
CA PHE A 321 32.42 20.66 27.97
C PHE A 321 33.47 21.21 28.93
N THR A 322 33.17 21.26 30.23
CA THR A 322 34.14 21.75 31.24
C THR A 322 35.30 20.80 31.45
N LEU A 323 35.10 19.48 31.38
CA LEU A 323 36.17 18.49 31.51
C LEU A 323 37.10 18.43 30.28
N LEU A 324 36.55 18.61 29.07
CA LEU A 324 37.36 18.72 27.83
C LEU A 324 38.06 20.09 27.73
N GLY A 325 37.44 21.16 28.23
CA GLY A 325 38.06 22.48 28.38
C GLY A 325 39.24 22.48 29.37
N ALA A 326 39.09 21.78 30.50
CA ALA A 326 40.17 21.66 31.49
C ALA A 326 41.39 20.86 30.99
N ASN A 327 41.18 19.85 30.14
CA ASN A 327 42.28 19.08 29.55
C ASN A 327 42.96 19.81 28.37
N THR A 328 42.23 20.57 27.57
CA THR A 328 42.83 21.43 26.52
C THR A 328 43.65 22.58 27.10
N VAL A 329 43.23 23.20 28.21
CA VAL A 329 44.02 24.23 28.90
C VAL A 329 45.31 23.67 29.51
N ARG A 330 45.29 22.44 30.04
CA ARG A 330 46.53 21.78 30.54
C ARG A 330 47.50 21.39 29.42
N MET A 331 46.99 21.10 28.22
CA MET A 331 47.83 20.81 27.05
C MET A 331 48.45 22.08 26.46
N PHE A 332 47.74 23.22 26.49
CA PHE A 332 48.29 24.53 26.11
C PHE A 332 49.29 25.09 27.14
N SER A 333 49.12 24.82 28.44
CA SER A 333 50.12 25.21 29.45
C SER A 333 51.42 24.43 29.36
N PHE A 334 51.45 23.29 28.65
CA PHE A 334 52.69 22.54 28.36
C PHE A 334 53.46 23.09 27.14
N PHE A 335 52.83 23.91 26.30
CA PHE A 335 53.48 24.59 25.16
C PHE A 335 53.84 26.06 25.43
N GLY A 336 53.41 26.63 26.56
CA GLY A 336 53.60 28.05 26.91
C GLY A 336 54.79 28.38 27.83
N GLY A 337 55.61 27.40 28.22
CA GLY A 337 56.73 27.61 29.14
C GLY A 337 58.02 26.97 28.66
N GLY A 338 58.82 27.72 27.88
CA GLY A 338 60.21 27.35 27.61
C GLY A 338 60.76 27.87 26.28
N SER A 339 61.03 29.17 26.20
CA SER A 339 62.05 29.69 25.28
C SER A 339 63.38 29.87 26.02
N ASN A 340 64.43 29.28 25.42
CA ASN A 340 65.87 29.37 25.70
C ASN A 340 66.40 28.65 26.96
N ALA A 341 67.38 27.74 26.91
CA ALA A 341 68.25 27.29 25.82
C ALA A 341 69.05 26.04 26.27
N PHE A 342 69.66 25.37 25.27
CA PHE A 342 71.05 24.88 25.25
C PHE A 342 71.26 23.34 25.11
N LEU A 343 72.01 23.01 24.04
CA LEU A 343 72.75 21.77 23.70
C LEU A 343 71.91 20.55 23.26
N GLY A 344 72.19 19.85 22.17
CA GLY A 344 73.29 19.88 21.23
C GLY A 344 73.39 18.52 20.53
N GLY A 345 73.80 18.52 19.26
CA GLY A 345 74.60 17.44 18.67
C GLY A 345 73.89 16.27 17.98
N GLY A 346 74.14 16.16 16.66
CA GLY A 346 74.23 14.90 15.91
C GLY A 346 72.90 14.24 15.54
N GLY A 347 72.67 13.73 14.34
CA GLY A 347 73.51 13.42 13.20
C GLY A 347 72.66 12.60 12.22
N PHE A 348 73.06 12.60 10.95
CA PHE A 348 72.48 11.84 9.83
C PHE A 348 72.23 10.35 10.16
N PHE A 349 71.08 9.79 9.73
CA PHE A 349 70.92 8.97 8.51
C PHE A 349 69.45 8.64 8.28
#